data_AF-A0A1J5CER9-F1
#
_entry.id   AF-A0A1J5CER9-F1
#
_cell.length_a   1.000
_cell.length_b   1.000
_cell.length_c   1.000
_cell.angle_alpha   90.00
_cell.angle_beta   90.00
_cell.angle_gamma   90.00
#
_symmetry.space_group_name_H-M   'P 1'
#
loop_
_entity.id
_entity.type
_entity.pdbx_description
1 polymer ?
#
loop_
_entity_poly.entity_id
_entity_poly.type
_entity_poly.pdbx_seq_one_letter_code
_entity_poly.pdbx_strand_id
1 'polypeptide(L)'
;MNTRNTGRKIAFGFAVASFASMAISLLIFGYFMVTRGGSDVVTASLFATTLFFLSCGIVLYLMSKPPKYKLEPWDSVDQPE
;
A
#
# COMPACT_ATOMS: atom_id res chain seq x y z
N MET A 1 0.01 13.64 -21.48
CA MET A 1 -0.08 13.25 -20.04
C MET A 1 1.17 12.46 -19.70
N ASN A 2 1.97 12.90 -18.74
CA ASN A 2 3.26 12.28 -18.41
C ASN A 2 3.01 10.92 -17.71
N THR A 3 3.57 9.82 -18.21
CA THR A 3 3.40 8.44 -17.70
C THR A 3 3.61 8.35 -16.18
N ARG A 4 4.51 9.18 -15.64
CA ARG A 4 4.77 9.32 -14.19
C ARG A 4 3.55 9.79 -13.38
N ASN A 5 2.68 10.63 -13.94
CA ASN A 5 1.46 11.06 -13.25
C ASN A 5 0.38 9.96 -13.24
N THR A 6 0.34 9.13 -14.27
CA THR A 6 -0.60 8.00 -14.35
C THR A 6 -0.22 6.90 -13.35
N GLY A 7 1.06 6.49 -13.31
CA GLY A 7 1.55 5.49 -12.35
C GLY A 7 1.32 5.91 -10.89
N ARG A 8 1.47 7.21 -10.60
CA ARG A 8 1.25 7.77 -9.27
C ARG A 8 -0.22 7.76 -8.82
N LYS A 9 -1.16 7.99 -9.73
CA LYS A 9 -2.60 7.84 -9.46
C LYS A 9 -2.98 6.39 -9.21
N ILE A 10 -2.41 5.46 -9.98
CA ILE A 10 -2.65 4.03 -9.82
C ILE A 10 -2.11 3.56 -8.46
N ALA A 11 -0.88 3.94 -8.09
CA ALA A 11 -0.29 3.62 -6.79
C ALA A 11 -1.14 4.15 -5.62
N PHE A 12 -1.69 5.37 -5.75
CA PHE A 12 -2.61 5.91 -4.74
C PHE A 12 -3.92 5.10 -4.65
N GLY A 13 -4.49 4.68 -5.79
CA GLY A 13 -5.66 3.82 -5.81
C GLY A 13 -5.44 2.49 -5.09
N PHE A 14 -4.31 1.83 -5.36
CA PHE A 14 -3.94 0.59 -4.67
C PHE A 14 -3.62 0.79 -3.19
N ALA A 15 -3.07 1.95 -2.80
CA ALA A 15 -2.88 2.29 -1.39
C ALA A 15 -4.23 2.34 -0.66
N VAL A 16 -5.21 3.04 -1.22
CA VAL A 16 -6.57 3.15 -0.64
C VAL A 16 -7.23 1.78 -0.56
N ALA A 17 -7.14 0.97 -1.62
CA ALA A 17 -7.65 -0.40 -1.61
C ALA A 17 -7.01 -1.24 -0.49
N SER A 18 -5.68 -1.15 -0.33
CA SER A 18 -4.95 -1.86 0.72
C SER A 18 -5.37 -1.44 2.13
N PHE A 19 -5.63 -0.15 2.36
CA PHE A 19 -6.18 0.33 3.63
C PHE A 19 -7.61 -0.15 3.89
N ALA A 20 -8.45 -0.22 2.84
CA ALA A 20 -9.79 -0.79 2.97
C ALA A 20 -9.73 -2.30 3.31
N SER A 21 -8.85 -3.05 2.65
CA SER A 21 -8.61 -4.47 2.94
C SER A 21 -8.06 -4.69 4.36
N MET A 22 -7.18 -3.81 4.83
CA MET A 22 -6.70 -3.81 6.21
C MET A 22 -7.86 -3.63 7.20
N ALA A 23 -8.73 -2.65 6.98
CA ALA A 23 -9.87 -2.39 7.87
C ALA A 23 -10.81 -3.60 7.96
N ILE A 24 -11.13 -4.24 6.82
CA ILE A 24 -11.94 -5.46 6.78
C ILE A 24 -11.23 -6.60 7.53
N SER A 25 -9.93 -6.80 7.29
CA SER A 25 -9.15 -7.83 7.96
C SER A 25 -9.09 -7.61 9.48
N LEU A 26 -9.07 -6.36 9.95
CA LEU A 26 -9.04 -6.02 11.37
C LEU A 26 -10.39 -6.30 12.05
N LEU A 27 -11.51 -6.01 11.37
CA LEU A 27 -12.85 -6.38 11.86
C LEU A 27 -13.00 -7.90 12.01
N ILE A 28 -12.55 -8.66 11.00
CA ILE A 28 -12.59 -10.13 11.05
C ILE A 28 -11.67 -10.65 12.15
N PHE A 29 -10.46 -10.08 12.29
CA PHE A 29 -9.54 -10.41 13.37
C PHE A 29 -10.17 -10.19 14.76
N GLY A 30 -10.82 -9.04 14.98
CA GLY A 30 -11.51 -8.75 16.25
C GLY A 30 -12.62 -9.75 16.55
N TYR A 31 -13.41 -10.12 15.54
CA TYR A 31 -14.44 -11.16 15.70
C TYR A 31 -13.84 -12.55 16.02
N PHE A 32 -12.77 -12.95 15.34
CA PHE A 32 -12.11 -14.24 15.58
C PHE A 32 -11.36 -14.29 16.91
N MET A 33 -10.77 -13.18 17.35
CA MET A 33 -10.16 -13.06 18.68
C MET A 33 -11.17 -13.33 19.79
N VAL A 34 -12.39 -12.79 19.67
CA VAL A 34 -13.45 -12.99 20.68
C VAL A 34 -14.04 -14.40 20.62
N THR A 35 -14.20 -14.97 19.42
CA THR A 35 -14.90 -16.26 19.25
C THR A 35 -14.01 -17.48 19.39
N ARG A 36 -12.74 -17.40 18.99
CA ARG A 36 -11.81 -18.55 18.96
C ARG A 36 -10.54 -18.37 19.78
N GLY A 37 -10.23 -17.15 20.21
CA GLY A 37 -9.04 -16.83 20.98
C GLY A 37 -7.76 -16.72 20.13
N GLY A 38 -6.68 -16.25 20.77
CA GLY A 38 -5.39 -15.97 20.14
C GLY A 38 -4.53 -17.20 19.82
N SER A 39 -4.91 -18.39 20.28
CA SER A 39 -4.20 -19.64 20.02
C SER A 39 -4.60 -20.31 18.70
N ASP A 40 -5.66 -19.84 18.06
CA ASP A 40 -6.09 -20.37 16.76
C ASP A 40 -5.19 -19.82 15.64
N VAL A 41 -4.71 -20.72 14.77
CA VAL A 41 -3.82 -20.42 13.64
C VAL A 41 -4.47 -19.39 12.70
N VAL A 42 -5.79 -19.42 12.59
CA VAL A 42 -6.56 -18.46 11.79
C VAL A 42 -6.44 -17.06 12.36
N THR A 43 -6.54 -16.90 13.69
CA THR A 43 -6.39 -15.61 14.36
C THR A 43 -4.98 -15.05 14.18
N ALA A 44 -3.95 -15.88 14.34
CA ALA A 44 -2.56 -15.48 14.09
C ALA A 44 -2.31 -15.09 12.61
N SER A 45 -2.91 -15.82 11.67
CA SER A 45 -2.80 -15.52 10.24
C SER A 45 -3.51 -14.21 9.89
N LEU A 46 -4.68 -13.95 10.47
CA LEU A 46 -5.41 -12.70 10.32
C LEU A 46 -4.63 -11.50 10.86
N PHE A 47 -3.91 -11.69 11.98
CA PHE A 47 -3.00 -10.67 12.50
C PHE A 47 -1.89 -10.37 11.49
N ALA A 48 -1.22 -11.39 10.96
CA ALA A 48 -0.18 -11.22 9.95
C ALA A 48 -0.70 -10.50 8.68
N THR A 49 -1.91 -10.83 8.21
CA THR A 49 -2.50 -10.17 7.04
C THR A 49 -2.84 -8.71 7.30
N THR A 50 -3.31 -8.34 8.49
CA THR A 50 -3.53 -6.92 8.82
C THR A 50 -2.24 -6.11 8.75
N LEU A 51 -1.14 -6.63 9.32
CA LEU A 51 0.16 -5.98 9.25
C LEU A 51 0.72 -5.91 7.82
N PHE A 52 0.50 -6.96 7.02
CA PHE A 52 0.90 -6.95 5.62
C PHE A 52 0.18 -5.84 4.83
N PHE A 53 -1.15 -5.75 4.93
CA PHE A 53 -1.90 -4.70 4.23
C PHE A 53 -1.57 -3.30 4.72
N LEU A 54 -1.32 -3.14 6.03
CA LEU A 54 -0.83 -1.88 6.59
C LEU A 54 0.52 -1.48 5.98
N SER A 55 1.48 -2.41 5.93
CA SER A 55 2.81 -2.15 5.36
C SER A 55 2.73 -1.80 3.87
N CYS A 56 1.93 -2.53 3.10
CA CYS A 56 1.72 -2.31 1.68
C CYS A 56 1.05 -0.94 1.42
N GLY A 57 0.00 -0.62 2.19
CA GLY A 57 -0.68 0.68 2.12
C GLY A 57 0.26 1.85 2.39
N ILE A 58 1.13 1.74 3.40
CA ILE A 58 2.13 2.77 3.74
C ILE A 58 3.13 2.96 2.59
N VAL A 59 3.70 1.88 2.05
CA VAL A 59 4.69 1.96 0.97
C VAL A 59 4.08 2.59 -0.28
N LEU A 60 2.90 2.13 -0.69
CA LEU A 60 2.20 2.66 -1.85
C LEU A 60 1.80 4.13 -1.65
N TYR A 61 1.39 4.51 -0.44
CA TYR A 61 1.10 5.90 -0.10
C TYR A 61 2.35 6.78 -0.19
N LEU A 62 3.49 6.32 0.32
CA LEU A 62 4.76 7.06 0.22
C LEU A 62 5.22 7.20 -1.22
N MET A 63 5.12 6.14 -2.03
CA MET A 63 5.41 6.20 -3.48
C MET A 63 4.45 7.12 -4.23
N SER A 64 3.23 7.30 -3.73
CA SER A 64 2.25 8.21 -4.32
C SER A 64 2.50 9.69 -3.99
N LYS A 65 3.45 10.03 -3.10
CA LYS A 65 3.76 11.43 -2.77
C LYS A 65 4.47 12.15 -3.93
N PRO A 66 4.24 13.47 -4.10
CA PRO A 66 4.91 14.22 -5.14
C PRO A 66 6.40 14.26 -4.84
N PRO A 67 7.25 14.09 -5.86
CA PRO A 67 8.67 14.33 -5.64
C PRO A 67 8.86 15.78 -5.18
N LYS A 68 9.61 15.95 -4.08
CA LYS A 68 9.92 17.27 -3.51
C LYS A 68 10.78 18.13 -4.46
N TYR A 69 11.43 17.49 -5.43
CA TYR A 69 12.29 18.13 -6.41
C TYR A 69 11.75 17.86 -7.81
N LYS A 70 11.89 18.84 -8.71
CA LYS A 70 11.53 18.71 -10.12
C LYS A 70 12.50 17.70 -10.75
N LEU A 71 12.06 16.44 -10.84
CA LEU A 71 12.79 15.40 -11.55
C LEU A 71 12.80 15.76 -13.03
N GLU A 72 13.99 15.97 -13.58
CA GLU A 72 14.17 16.18 -15.01
C GLU A 72 13.66 14.96 -15.78
N PRO A 73 13.21 15.14 -17.04
CA PRO A 73 12.80 14.04 -17.88
C PRO A 73 13.94 13.02 -17.98
N TRP A 74 13.63 11.72 -17.91
CA TRP A 74 14.68 10.67 -17.96
C TRP A 74 15.43 10.65 -19.31
N ASP A 75 14.87 11.30 -20.34
CA ASP A 75 15.43 11.44 -21.69
C ASP A 75 16.48 12.56 -21.83
N SER A 76 16.87 13.27 -20.76
CA SER A 76 17.83 14.38 -20.85
C SER A 76 19.30 13.97 -20.93
N VAL A 77 19.62 12.67 -20.95
CA VAL A 77 21.00 12.16 -20.81
C VAL A 77 21.68 11.85 -22.15
N ASP A 78 20.95 11.83 -23.28
CA ASP A 78 21.50 11.40 -24.59
C ASP A 78 21.35 12.46 -25.70
N GLN A 79 21.97 13.64 -25.54
CA GLN A 79 22.30 14.50 -26.68
C GLN A 79 23.82 14.73 -26.74
N PRO A 80 24.57 13.92 -27.52
CA PRO A 80 25.92 14.30 -27.92
C PRO A 80 25.81 15.47 -28.92
N GLU A 81 26.52 16.55 -28.60
CA GLU A 81 26.70 17.74 -29.47
C GLU A 81 27.39 17.39 -30.80
#